data_AF-A0AAD8ZQV7-F1
#
_entry.id   AF-A0AAD8ZQV7-F1
#
_cell.length_a   1.000
_cell.length_b   1.000
_cell.length_c   1.000
_cell.angle_alpha   90.00
_cell.angle_beta   90.00
_cell.angle_gamma   90.00
#
_symmetry.space_group_name_H-M   'P 1'
#
loop_
_entity.id
_entity.type
_entity.pdbx_description
1 polymer ?
#
loop_
_entity_poly.entity_id
_entity_poly.type
_entity_poly.pdbx_seq_one_letter_code
_entity_poly.pdbx_strand_id
1 'polypeptide(L)'
;MPDLLKSAVRKALESESGHLDMFLRFLMGLSLESNQTPLHSLLPQTGSSSNKDEIIKYIKKMIRANPSPEKSINLFHCLNELNDHSLLKEVQTYLCRKGKNRLSTSSTSRHLTGPSLSPAQWSAVVFVLLTSEVELEEFSLSKYDPSEECLQRMLPVVKASRKANLSGCNLTKMSCAILASALSSGSSNLTELDLSTSNLQDKGVKLLSDGLEDVHFKLERLR
;
A
#
# COMPACT_ATOMS: atom_id res chain seq x y z
N MET A 1 -10.11 -10.75 25.58
CA MET A 1 -9.83 -10.85 24.14
C MET A 1 -9.03 -9.68 23.55
N PRO A 2 -9.27 -8.39 23.89
CA PRO A 2 -8.55 -7.27 23.27
C PRO A 2 -7.03 -7.35 23.36
N ASP A 3 -6.50 -7.79 24.50
CA ASP A 3 -5.05 -7.89 24.71
C ASP A 3 -4.41 -8.97 23.85
N LEU A 4 -5.12 -10.06 23.56
CA LEU A 4 -4.68 -11.10 22.63
C LEU A 4 -4.60 -10.55 21.21
N LEU A 5 -5.66 -9.88 20.75
CA LEU A 5 -5.71 -9.29 19.40
C LEU A 5 -4.66 -8.19 19.23
N LYS A 6 -4.48 -7.30 20.21
CA LYS A 6 -3.41 -6.29 20.21
C LYS A 6 -2.03 -6.92 20.18
N SER A 7 -1.82 -8.01 20.93
CA SER A 7 -0.56 -8.75 20.92
C SER A 7 -0.28 -9.37 19.55
N ALA A 8 -1.30 -9.96 18.91
CA ALA A 8 -1.18 -10.50 17.55
C ALA A 8 -0.83 -9.41 16.53
N VAL A 9 -1.50 -8.24 16.58
CA VAL A 9 -1.17 -7.08 15.74
C VAL A 9 0.30 -6.69 15.93
N ARG A 10 0.78 -6.60 17.17
CA ARG A 10 2.17 -6.24 17.46
C ARG A 10 3.17 -7.23 16.88
N LYS A 11 2.95 -8.54 17.11
CA LYS A 11 3.83 -9.60 16.57
C LYS A 11 3.87 -9.59 15.05
N ALA A 12 2.73 -9.36 14.38
CA ALA A 12 2.70 -9.22 12.93
C ALA A 12 3.50 -8.00 12.45
N LEU A 13 3.42 -6.87 13.17
CA LEU A 13 4.20 -5.68 12.85
C LEU A 13 5.70 -5.82 13.14
N GLU A 14 6.09 -6.69 14.07
CA GLU A 14 7.50 -7.01 14.37
C GLU A 14 8.09 -8.00 13.35
N SER A 15 7.25 -8.82 12.71
CA SER A 15 7.67 -9.76 11.68
C SER A 15 8.26 -9.06 10.45
N GLU A 16 9.44 -9.49 10.02
CA GLU A 16 10.11 -8.98 8.82
C GLU A 16 9.51 -9.55 7.53
N SER A 17 9.16 -10.85 7.51
CA SER A 17 8.72 -11.55 6.31
C SER A 17 7.22 -11.44 5.99
N GLY A 18 6.44 -10.76 6.85
CA GLY A 18 4.97 -10.69 6.71
C GLY A 18 4.23 -12.03 6.85
N HIS A 19 4.89 -13.14 7.24
CA HIS A 19 4.27 -14.47 7.32
C HIS A 19 3.06 -14.55 8.27
N LEU A 20 2.98 -13.65 9.26
CA LEU A 20 1.85 -13.57 10.18
C LEU A 20 0.67 -12.77 9.63
N ASP A 21 0.78 -12.15 8.47
CA ASP A 21 -0.22 -11.21 7.95
C ASP A 21 -1.56 -11.91 7.66
N MET A 22 -1.52 -13.04 6.95
CA MET A 22 -2.74 -13.82 6.67
C MET A 22 -3.36 -14.37 7.96
N PHE A 23 -2.52 -14.84 8.89
CA PHE A 23 -2.99 -15.32 10.18
C PHE A 23 -3.69 -14.20 10.97
N LEU A 24 -3.11 -12.98 10.96
CA LEU A 24 -3.71 -11.84 11.63
C LEU A 24 -5.08 -11.49 11.03
N ARG A 25 -5.21 -11.44 9.70
CA ARG A 25 -6.48 -11.18 9.02
C ARG A 25 -7.53 -12.21 9.39
N PHE A 26 -7.16 -13.50 9.35
CA PHE A 26 -8.04 -14.58 9.76
C PHE A 26 -8.50 -14.44 11.22
N LEU A 27 -7.57 -14.11 12.13
CA LEU A 27 -7.89 -13.88 13.54
C LEU A 27 -8.83 -12.68 13.74
N MET A 28 -8.66 -11.60 12.97
CA MET A 28 -9.59 -10.46 12.99
C MET A 28 -10.99 -10.88 12.53
N GLY A 29 -11.09 -11.62 11.43
CA GLY A 29 -12.35 -12.15 10.93
C GLY A 29 -13.04 -13.06 11.95
N LEU A 30 -12.31 -13.99 12.58
CA LEU A 30 -12.84 -14.85 13.65
C LEU A 30 -13.34 -14.07 14.87
N SER A 31 -12.77 -12.90 15.14
CA SER A 31 -13.17 -12.09 16.30
C SER A 31 -14.55 -11.45 16.15
N LEU A 32 -15.10 -11.37 14.94
CA LEU A 32 -16.45 -10.85 14.70
C LEU A 32 -17.52 -11.71 15.38
N GLU A 33 -18.49 -11.07 16.02
CA GLU A 33 -19.62 -11.75 16.68
C GLU A 33 -20.39 -12.69 15.73
N SER A 34 -20.54 -12.29 14.46
CA SER A 34 -21.14 -13.12 13.41
C SER A 34 -20.42 -14.46 13.21
N ASN A 35 -19.10 -14.49 13.41
CA ASN A 35 -18.25 -15.65 13.20
C ASN A 35 -17.99 -16.44 14.50
N GLN A 36 -18.29 -15.86 15.66
CA GLN A 36 -18.21 -16.57 16.94
C GLN A 36 -19.42 -17.46 17.21
N THR A 37 -20.59 -17.13 16.64
CA THR A 37 -21.82 -17.90 16.88
C THR A 37 -21.72 -19.36 16.39
N PRO A 38 -21.18 -19.66 15.18
CA PRO A 38 -20.97 -21.04 14.74
C PRO A 38 -19.86 -21.78 15.51
N LEU A 39 -18.94 -21.04 16.11
CA LEU A 39 -17.76 -21.57 16.81
C LEU A 39 -17.96 -21.66 18.33
N HIS A 40 -19.16 -21.36 18.83
CA HIS A 40 -19.43 -21.27 20.26
C HIS A 40 -19.08 -22.56 21.04
N SER A 41 -19.23 -23.74 20.40
CA SER A 41 -18.85 -25.03 20.98
C SER A 41 -17.33 -25.26 21.05
N LEU A 42 -16.56 -24.60 20.18
CA LEU A 42 -15.10 -24.72 20.07
C LEU A 42 -14.37 -23.61 20.81
N LEU A 43 -14.98 -22.43 20.90
CA LEU A 43 -14.46 -21.22 21.53
C LEU A 43 -15.57 -20.60 22.39
N PRO A 44 -15.66 -20.98 23.69
CA PRO A 44 -16.61 -20.37 24.61
C PRO A 44 -16.41 -18.86 24.67
N GLN A 45 -17.49 -18.10 24.52
CA GLN A 45 -17.51 -16.63 24.45
C GLN A 45 -16.64 -15.98 25.54
N THR A 46 -15.69 -15.14 25.12
CA THR A 46 -14.92 -14.27 26.02
C THR A 46 -15.11 -12.80 25.65
N GLY A 47 -16.36 -12.33 25.86
CA GLY A 47 -16.67 -10.93 26.16
C GLY A 47 -17.17 -10.04 25.01
N SER A 48 -18.28 -9.37 25.30
CA SER A 48 -18.82 -8.06 24.88
C SER A 48 -18.31 -7.38 23.59
N SER A 49 -19.26 -6.83 22.83
CA SER A 49 -19.08 -5.90 21.68
C SER A 49 -18.09 -4.75 21.94
N SER A 50 -17.88 -4.37 23.20
CA SER A 50 -16.86 -3.41 23.66
C SER A 50 -15.43 -3.72 23.17
N ASN A 51 -15.12 -4.98 22.86
CA ASN A 51 -13.79 -5.40 22.45
C ASN A 51 -13.44 -5.00 21.00
N LYS A 52 -14.44 -4.85 20.12
CA LYS A 52 -14.26 -4.55 18.70
C LYS A 52 -13.78 -3.11 18.47
N ASP A 53 -14.47 -2.14 19.07
CA ASP A 53 -14.13 -0.73 18.89
C ASP A 53 -12.74 -0.41 19.45
N GLU A 54 -12.36 -1.10 20.52
CA GLU A 54 -11.04 -0.98 21.12
C GLU A 54 -9.92 -1.47 20.18
N ILE A 55 -10.08 -2.65 19.56
CA ILE A 55 -9.08 -3.16 18.61
C ILE A 55 -9.03 -2.32 17.33
N ILE A 56 -10.19 -1.85 16.82
CA ILE A 56 -10.26 -0.94 15.67
C ILE A 56 -9.47 0.35 15.97
N LYS A 57 -9.70 0.96 17.14
CA LYS A 57 -8.99 2.17 17.55
C LYS A 57 -7.49 1.93 17.64
N TYR A 58 -7.08 0.77 18.15
CA TYR A 58 -5.68 0.37 18.23
C TYR A 58 -5.05 0.19 16.83
N ILE A 59 -5.71 -0.53 15.91
CA ILE A 59 -5.21 -0.72 14.53
C ILE A 59 -5.07 0.64 13.83
N LYS A 60 -6.07 1.52 13.93
CA LYS A 60 -5.98 2.88 13.37
C LYS A 60 -4.85 3.70 13.98
N LYS A 61 -4.53 3.50 15.28
CA LYS A 61 -3.35 4.11 15.91
C LYS A 61 -2.06 3.57 15.30
N MET A 62 -1.96 2.26 15.08
CA MET A 62 -0.79 1.64 14.46
C MET A 62 -0.58 2.09 13.01
N ILE A 63 -1.65 2.25 12.22
CA ILE A 63 -1.56 2.83 10.87
C ILE A 63 -1.01 4.27 10.92
N ARG A 64 -1.51 5.08 11.86
CA ARG A 64 -1.02 6.47 12.04
C ARG A 64 0.41 6.55 12.57
N ALA A 65 0.91 5.49 13.23
CA ALA A 65 2.31 5.36 13.60
C ALA A 65 3.24 5.10 12.39
N ASN A 66 2.68 5.05 11.18
CA ASN A 66 3.39 5.07 9.92
C ASN A 66 4.39 3.90 9.73
N PRO A 67 3.91 2.63 9.82
CA PRO A 67 4.76 1.48 9.51
C PRO A 67 5.05 1.42 8.00
N SER A 68 5.79 0.40 7.55
CA SER A 68 6.05 0.21 6.12
C SER A 68 4.74 0.12 5.32
N PRO A 69 4.75 0.41 4.01
CA PRO A 69 3.57 0.29 3.16
C PRO A 69 2.91 -1.10 3.26
N GLU A 70 3.69 -2.18 3.24
CA GLU A 70 3.22 -3.57 3.34
C GLU A 70 2.47 -3.82 4.66
N LYS A 71 3.08 -3.39 5.76
CA LYS A 71 2.47 -3.49 7.11
C LYS A 71 1.19 -2.66 7.18
N SER A 72 1.20 -1.46 6.60
CA SER A 72 0.02 -0.60 6.56
C SER A 72 -1.12 -1.25 5.76
N ILE A 73 -0.84 -1.81 4.58
CA ILE A 73 -1.79 -2.56 3.74
C ILE A 73 -2.38 -3.72 4.54
N ASN A 74 -1.55 -4.49 5.23
CA ASN A 74 -2.02 -5.58 6.08
C ASN A 74 -2.99 -5.10 7.18
N LEU A 75 -2.69 -3.97 7.83
CA LEU A 75 -3.59 -3.37 8.83
C LEU A 75 -4.89 -2.84 8.20
N PHE A 76 -4.88 -2.35 6.97
CA PHE A 76 -6.11 -2.01 6.24
C PHE A 76 -6.95 -3.24 5.92
N HIS A 77 -6.33 -4.37 5.54
CA HIS A 77 -7.06 -5.64 5.43
C HIS A 77 -7.67 -6.04 6.77
N CYS A 78 -6.95 -5.89 7.88
CA CYS A 78 -7.50 -6.16 9.22
C CYS A 78 -8.73 -5.31 9.54
N LEU A 79 -8.72 -4.00 9.19
CA LEU A 79 -9.90 -3.15 9.34
C LEU A 79 -11.06 -3.61 8.45
N ASN A 80 -10.76 -4.05 7.22
CA ASN A 80 -11.74 -4.61 6.31
C ASN A 80 -12.40 -5.89 6.87
N GLU A 81 -11.60 -6.81 7.42
CA GLU A 81 -12.10 -8.01 8.12
C GLU A 81 -12.97 -7.67 9.34
N LEU A 82 -12.70 -6.53 9.99
CA LEU A 82 -13.52 -6.03 11.10
C LEU A 82 -14.76 -5.24 10.65
N ASN A 83 -15.04 -5.18 9.34
CA ASN A 83 -16.09 -4.36 8.72
C ASN A 83 -15.96 -2.85 9.03
N ASP A 84 -14.73 -2.34 9.25
CA ASP A 84 -14.47 -0.91 9.40
C ASP A 84 -13.88 -0.33 8.11
N HIS A 85 -14.70 0.43 7.39
CA HIS A 85 -14.30 1.14 6.17
C HIS A 85 -14.14 2.65 6.38
N SER A 86 -14.04 3.11 7.64
CA SER A 86 -14.10 4.53 7.96
C SER A 86 -12.91 5.32 7.39
N LEU A 87 -11.69 4.77 7.47
CA LEU A 87 -10.50 5.38 6.88
C LEU A 87 -10.55 5.37 5.34
N LEU A 88 -11.16 4.35 4.73
CA LEU A 88 -11.32 4.28 3.27
C LEU A 88 -12.26 5.38 2.77
N LYS A 89 -13.38 5.60 3.48
CA LYS A 89 -14.32 6.69 3.18
C LYS A 89 -13.66 8.07 3.30
N GLU A 90 -12.75 8.27 4.25
CA GLU A 90 -11.97 9.51 4.39
C GLU A 90 -11.13 9.78 3.14
N VAL A 91 -10.44 8.76 2.64
CA VAL A 91 -9.57 8.87 1.46
C VAL A 91 -10.36 9.00 0.17
N GLN A 92 -11.46 8.26 0.00
CA GLN A 92 -12.37 8.44 -1.13
C GLN A 92 -12.93 9.86 -1.15
N THR A 93 -13.31 10.41 0.00
CA THR A 93 -13.78 11.80 0.10
C THR A 93 -12.69 12.79 -0.32
N TYR A 94 -11.45 12.59 0.12
CA TYR A 94 -10.30 13.40 -0.30
C TYR A 94 -10.07 13.31 -1.83
N LEU A 95 -10.01 12.10 -2.38
CA LEU A 95 -9.79 11.89 -3.81
C LEU A 95 -10.94 12.45 -4.66
N CYS A 96 -12.19 12.32 -4.21
CA CYS A 96 -13.37 12.87 -4.89
C CYS A 96 -13.39 14.41 -4.86
N ARG A 97 -13.01 15.04 -3.74
CA ARG A 97 -12.84 16.51 -3.68
C ARG A 97 -11.75 16.99 -4.63
N LYS A 98 -10.62 16.28 -4.68
CA LYS A 98 -9.52 16.58 -5.61
C LYS A 98 -9.91 16.31 -7.07
N GLY A 99 -10.76 15.32 -7.31
CA GLY A 99 -11.34 14.99 -8.61
C GLY A 99 -12.30 16.05 -9.15
N LYS A 100 -13.15 16.63 -8.31
CA LYS A 100 -14.08 17.72 -8.70
C LYS A 100 -13.34 19.01 -9.08
N ASN A 101 -12.20 19.29 -8.48
CA ASN A 101 -11.34 20.42 -8.87
C ASN A 101 -10.63 20.21 -10.23
N ARG A 102 -10.73 19.03 -10.86
CA ARG A 102 -10.11 18.72 -12.17
C ARG A 102 -11.03 18.95 -13.38
N LEU A 103 -12.32 19.26 -13.18
CA LEU A 103 -13.23 19.60 -14.28
C LEU A 103 -13.22 21.09 -14.67
N SER A 104 -12.35 21.91 -14.06
CA SER A 104 -12.46 23.37 -14.18
C SER A 104 -11.29 24.11 -14.80
N THR A 105 -10.17 23.47 -15.19
CA THR A 105 -9.06 24.23 -15.77
C THR A 105 -8.35 23.51 -16.91
N SER A 106 -8.36 24.17 -18.07
CA SER A 106 -7.58 23.87 -19.26
C SER A 106 -6.09 24.16 -19.04
N SER A 107 -5.26 23.25 -19.56
CA SER A 107 -3.98 23.50 -20.23
C SER A 107 -3.02 24.54 -19.61
N THR A 108 -2.14 24.13 -18.69
CA THR A 108 -0.65 24.27 -18.75
C THR A 108 -0.02 23.87 -17.42
N SER A 109 1.07 23.10 -17.48
CA SER A 109 1.98 22.70 -16.37
C SER A 109 1.31 22.17 -15.09
N ARG A 110 1.03 20.86 -15.10
CA ARG A 110 0.45 20.11 -13.98
C ARG A 110 1.49 19.88 -12.86
N HIS A 111 1.72 20.89 -12.03
CA HIS A 111 2.33 20.69 -10.71
C HIS A 111 1.22 20.46 -9.68
N LEU A 112 1.27 19.36 -8.93
CA LEU A 112 0.31 19.05 -7.86
C LEU A 112 0.59 19.93 -6.64
N THR A 113 0.27 21.21 -6.70
CA THR A 113 0.28 22.10 -5.53
C THR A 113 -1.02 21.92 -4.72
N GLY A 114 -1.11 20.80 -4.00
CA GLY A 114 -2.12 20.56 -2.97
C GLY A 114 -1.45 20.05 -1.70
N PRO A 115 -2.13 20.08 -0.53
CA PRO A 115 -1.56 19.52 0.69
C PRO A 115 -1.19 18.05 0.45
N SER A 116 0.05 17.71 0.79
CA SER A 116 0.55 16.35 0.66
C SER A 116 -0.32 15.40 1.48
N LEU A 117 -0.53 14.19 0.95
CA LEU A 117 -1.23 13.16 1.71
C LEU A 117 -0.37 12.73 2.90
N SER A 118 -1.01 12.55 4.05
CA SER A 118 -0.34 11.90 5.17
C SER A 118 0.04 10.45 4.81
N PRO A 119 1.04 9.85 5.46
CA PRO A 119 1.42 8.47 5.19
C PRO A 119 0.27 7.44 5.33
N ALA A 120 -0.64 7.67 6.29
CA ALA A 120 -1.83 6.84 6.47
C ALA A 120 -2.80 6.96 5.28
N GLN A 121 -2.95 8.16 4.71
CA GLN A 121 -3.78 8.38 3.53
C GLN A 121 -3.15 7.76 2.28
N TRP A 122 -1.83 7.88 2.09
CA TRP A 122 -1.14 7.18 1.01
C TRP A 122 -1.32 5.67 1.09
N SER A 123 -1.19 5.11 2.29
CA SER A 123 -1.41 3.68 2.53
C SER A 123 -2.83 3.25 2.21
N ALA A 124 -3.84 4.10 2.48
CA ALA A 124 -5.21 3.83 2.08
C ALA A 124 -5.41 3.91 0.55
N VAL A 125 -4.75 4.84 -0.15
CA VAL A 125 -4.77 4.90 -1.63
C VAL A 125 -4.19 3.60 -2.20
N VAL A 126 -3.04 3.16 -1.67
CA VAL A 126 -2.40 1.91 -2.09
C VAL A 126 -3.32 0.72 -1.85
N PHE A 127 -3.94 0.62 -0.67
CA PHE A 127 -4.90 -0.43 -0.37
C PHE A 127 -6.04 -0.45 -1.39
N VAL A 128 -6.69 0.69 -1.66
CA VAL A 128 -7.80 0.78 -2.62
C VAL A 128 -7.39 0.32 -4.02
N LEU A 129 -6.18 0.68 -4.47
CA LEU A 129 -5.67 0.26 -5.77
C LEU A 129 -5.43 -1.25 -5.83
N LEU A 130 -4.88 -1.84 -4.77
CA LEU A 130 -4.55 -3.26 -4.72
C LEU A 130 -5.76 -4.18 -4.47
N THR A 131 -6.83 -3.66 -3.87
CA THR A 131 -8.06 -4.43 -3.61
C THR A 131 -9.15 -4.16 -4.66
N SER A 132 -8.82 -3.47 -5.74
CA SER A 132 -9.72 -3.27 -6.88
C SER A 132 -9.93 -4.60 -7.60
N GLU A 133 -11.16 -4.88 -8.03
CA GLU A 133 -11.49 -6.06 -8.85
C GLU A 133 -10.88 -5.98 -10.26
N VAL A 134 -10.54 -4.77 -10.71
CA VAL A 134 -9.86 -4.54 -11.99
C VAL A 134 -8.36 -4.69 -11.82
N GLU A 135 -7.74 -5.55 -12.64
CA GLU A 135 -6.28 -5.68 -12.71
C GLU A 135 -5.62 -4.34 -13.04
N LEU A 136 -4.55 -4.00 -12.30
CA LEU A 136 -3.77 -2.79 -12.52
C LEU A 136 -2.87 -2.97 -13.75
N GLU A 137 -3.41 -2.69 -14.94
CA GLU A 137 -2.64 -2.77 -16.18
C GLU A 137 -1.50 -1.73 -16.22
N GLU A 138 -1.80 -0.47 -15.90
CA GLU A 138 -0.82 0.63 -15.94
C GLU A 138 -0.91 1.56 -14.73
N PHE A 139 0.19 1.64 -13.99
CA PHE A 139 0.40 2.66 -12.97
C PHE A 139 1.23 3.81 -13.52
N SER A 140 0.87 5.05 -13.16
CA SER A 140 1.66 6.23 -13.53
C SER A 140 1.80 7.16 -12.34
N LEU A 141 3.03 7.34 -11.86
CA LEU A 141 3.33 8.12 -10.65
C LEU A 141 3.00 9.60 -10.83
N SER A 142 3.14 10.13 -12.05
CA SER A 142 2.82 11.53 -12.38
C SER A 142 1.33 11.88 -12.31
N LYS A 143 0.43 10.88 -12.27
CA LYS A 143 -1.01 11.07 -11.94
C LYS A 143 -1.23 11.34 -10.45
N TYR A 144 -0.26 10.95 -9.64
CA TYR A 144 -0.11 11.21 -8.21
C TYR A 144 1.07 12.17 -8.02
N ASP A 145 1.67 12.20 -6.85
CA ASP A 145 2.80 13.08 -6.57
C ASP A 145 4.10 12.52 -7.20
N PRO A 146 4.78 13.25 -8.10
CA PRO A 146 6.00 12.80 -8.78
C PRO A 146 7.24 12.90 -7.86
N SER A 147 7.11 12.51 -6.59
CA SER A 147 8.16 12.57 -5.57
C SER A 147 8.72 11.19 -5.23
N GLU A 148 9.96 11.15 -4.73
CA GLU A 148 10.58 9.93 -4.21
C GLU A 148 9.79 9.33 -3.04
N GLU A 149 9.23 10.17 -2.16
CA GLU A 149 8.39 9.70 -1.06
C GLU A 149 7.14 8.99 -1.59
N CYS A 150 6.46 9.58 -2.58
CA CYS A 150 5.28 8.95 -3.18
C CYS A 150 5.64 7.62 -3.86
N LEU A 151 6.77 7.57 -4.58
CA LEU A 151 7.28 6.33 -5.16
C LEU A 151 7.45 5.25 -4.09
N GLN A 152 8.15 5.57 -3.00
CA GLN A 152 8.40 4.62 -1.91
C GLN A 152 7.09 4.08 -1.32
N ARG A 153 6.08 4.94 -1.16
CA ARG A 153 4.75 4.53 -0.68
C ARG A 153 3.99 3.68 -1.70
N MET A 154 4.18 3.95 -2.99
CA MET A 154 3.48 3.29 -4.10
C MET A 154 4.18 2.03 -4.61
N LEU A 155 5.34 1.64 -4.07
CA LEU A 155 6.05 0.42 -4.49
C LEU A 155 5.16 -0.83 -4.53
N PRO A 156 4.24 -1.08 -3.56
CA PRO A 156 3.35 -2.22 -3.65
C PRO A 156 2.45 -2.18 -4.90
N VAL A 157 1.98 -0.99 -5.31
CA VAL A 157 1.20 -0.79 -6.53
C VAL A 157 2.07 -0.98 -7.76
N VAL A 158 3.30 -0.43 -7.76
CA VAL A 158 4.27 -0.62 -8.86
C VAL A 158 4.54 -2.10 -9.08
N LYS A 159 4.79 -2.89 -8.02
CA LYS A 159 5.02 -4.33 -8.11
C LYS A 159 3.80 -5.11 -8.60
N ALA A 160 2.60 -4.69 -8.20
CA ALA A 160 1.35 -5.35 -8.61
C ALA A 160 0.95 -5.01 -10.05
N SER A 161 1.42 -3.90 -10.61
CA SER A 161 1.05 -3.44 -11.94
C SER A 161 1.81 -4.17 -13.03
N ARG A 162 1.20 -4.31 -14.21
CA ARG A 162 1.89 -4.85 -15.39
C ARG A 162 2.85 -3.82 -16.00
N LYS A 163 2.45 -2.55 -16.04
CA LYS A 163 3.26 -1.43 -16.56
C LYS A 163 3.36 -0.31 -15.53
N ALA A 164 4.53 0.30 -15.41
CA ALA A 164 4.75 1.47 -14.56
C ALA A 164 5.43 2.60 -15.34
N ASN A 165 4.79 3.76 -15.36
CA ASN A 165 5.31 4.99 -15.96
C ASN A 165 5.71 5.98 -14.87
N LEU A 166 7.01 6.14 -14.68
CA LEU A 166 7.63 7.11 -13.78
C LEU A 166 8.34 8.24 -14.56
N SER A 167 8.07 8.35 -15.86
CA SER A 167 8.63 9.38 -16.73
C SER A 167 8.33 10.77 -16.21
N GLY A 168 9.34 11.65 -16.24
CA GLY A 168 9.23 13.04 -15.80
C GLY A 168 8.98 13.20 -14.30
N CYS A 169 9.19 12.15 -13.50
CA CYS A 169 9.14 12.24 -12.03
C CYS A 169 10.48 12.69 -11.45
N ASN A 170 10.44 13.29 -10.26
CA ASN A 170 11.62 13.80 -9.53
C ASN A 170 12.38 12.66 -8.84
N LEU A 171 12.80 11.68 -9.62
CA LEU A 171 13.51 10.49 -9.15
C LEU A 171 14.99 10.80 -8.93
N THR A 172 15.57 10.16 -7.92
CA THR A 172 16.99 10.27 -7.61
C THR A 172 17.69 8.91 -7.76
N LYS A 173 19.00 8.87 -7.51
CA LYS A 173 19.75 7.60 -7.41
C LYS A 173 19.21 6.70 -6.28
N MET A 174 18.68 7.29 -5.21
CA MET A 174 18.05 6.55 -4.13
C MET A 174 16.77 5.88 -4.62
N SER A 175 15.94 6.59 -5.39
CA SER A 175 14.76 6.02 -6.06
C SER A 175 15.10 4.78 -6.89
N CYS A 176 16.23 4.80 -7.62
CA CYS A 176 16.70 3.66 -8.42
C CYS A 176 17.05 2.44 -7.56
N ALA A 177 17.77 2.65 -6.46
CA ALA A 177 18.14 1.57 -5.53
C ALA A 177 16.89 0.97 -4.85
N ILE A 178 15.94 1.82 -4.45
CA ILE A 178 14.67 1.40 -3.86
C ILE A 178 13.86 0.55 -4.85
N LEU A 179 13.75 0.99 -6.11
CA LEU A 179 13.09 0.24 -7.18
C LEU A 179 13.77 -1.11 -7.43
N ALA A 180 15.09 -1.13 -7.59
CA ALA A 180 15.85 -2.36 -7.81
C ALA A 180 15.64 -3.36 -6.66
N SER A 181 15.72 -2.91 -5.42
CA SER A 181 15.47 -3.72 -4.23
C SER A 181 14.03 -4.27 -4.18
N ALA A 182 13.04 -3.43 -4.45
CA ALA A 182 11.64 -3.84 -4.44
C ALA A 182 11.33 -4.87 -5.55
N LEU A 183 11.92 -4.68 -6.73
CA LEU A 183 11.67 -5.50 -7.92
C LEU A 183 12.41 -6.84 -7.91
N SER A 184 13.59 -6.92 -7.28
CA SER A 184 14.36 -8.17 -7.10
C SER A 184 13.74 -9.15 -6.10
N SER A 185 12.82 -8.70 -5.23
CA SER A 185 12.17 -9.52 -4.19
C SER A 185 11.19 -10.62 -4.68
N GLY A 186 11.31 -11.08 -5.92
CA GLY A 186 10.64 -12.29 -6.46
C GLY A 186 9.11 -12.25 -6.62
N SER A 187 8.47 -11.10 -6.39
CA SER A 187 7.01 -10.96 -6.32
C SER A 187 6.49 -9.75 -7.10
N SER A 188 6.94 -9.61 -8.35
CA SER A 188 6.53 -8.52 -9.25
C SER A 188 5.80 -9.05 -10.48
N ASN A 189 4.71 -8.38 -10.86
CA ASN A 189 3.99 -8.58 -12.12
C ASN A 189 4.48 -7.62 -13.22
N LEU A 190 5.40 -6.71 -12.89
CA LEU A 190 5.86 -5.65 -13.77
C LEU A 190 6.64 -6.21 -14.96
N THR A 191 6.15 -5.91 -16.17
CA THR A 191 6.79 -6.28 -17.45
C THR A 191 7.34 -5.07 -18.20
N GLU A 192 6.83 -3.86 -17.96
CA GLU A 192 7.32 -2.62 -18.56
C GLU A 192 7.54 -1.51 -17.51
N LEU A 193 8.73 -0.90 -17.52
CA LEU A 193 9.08 0.24 -16.67
C LEU A 193 9.63 1.38 -17.53
N ASP A 194 9.00 2.56 -17.43
CA ASP A 194 9.43 3.78 -18.13
C ASP A 194 9.92 4.82 -17.12
N LEU A 195 11.21 5.16 -17.22
CA LEU A 195 11.93 6.16 -16.43
C LEU A 195 12.44 7.31 -17.31
N SER A 196 11.95 7.41 -18.55
CA SER A 196 12.40 8.41 -19.51
C SER A 196 12.25 9.82 -18.94
N THR A 197 13.13 10.74 -19.34
CA THR A 197 13.12 12.14 -18.88
C THR A 197 13.34 12.37 -17.37
N SER A 198 13.63 11.33 -16.58
CA SER A 198 14.16 11.49 -15.22
C SER A 198 15.66 11.75 -15.26
N ASN A 199 16.16 12.72 -14.47
CA ASN A 199 17.57 13.12 -14.44
C ASN A 199 18.44 12.14 -13.62
N LEU A 200 18.38 10.84 -13.94
CA LEU A 200 19.00 9.78 -13.16
C LEU A 200 20.51 9.62 -13.44
N GLN A 201 21.01 10.21 -14.54
CA GLN A 201 22.36 10.02 -15.09
C GLN A 201 22.70 8.53 -15.31
N ASP A 202 23.85 8.22 -15.92
CA ASP A 202 24.26 6.84 -16.21
C ASP A 202 24.36 5.96 -14.95
N LYS A 203 24.66 6.57 -13.79
CA LYS A 203 24.80 5.86 -12.51
C LYS A 203 23.46 5.35 -11.96
N GLY A 204 22.36 6.08 -12.15
CA GLY A 204 21.04 5.65 -11.69
C GLY A 204 20.51 4.48 -12.52
N VAL A 205 20.69 4.56 -13.85
CA VAL A 205 20.33 3.49 -14.79
C VAL A 205 21.13 2.22 -14.48
N LYS A 206 22.44 2.35 -14.25
CA LYS A 206 23.29 1.20 -13.90
C LYS A 206 22.84 0.49 -12.61
N LEU A 207 22.50 1.24 -11.54
CA LEU A 207 21.99 0.64 -10.30
C LEU A 207 20.72 -0.18 -10.50
N LEU A 208 19.83 0.29 -11.37
CA LEU A 208 18.63 -0.46 -11.75
C LEU A 208 19.00 -1.69 -12.57
N SER A 209 19.82 -1.55 -13.61
CA SER A 209 20.23 -2.69 -14.44
C SER A 209 20.91 -3.79 -13.62
N ASP A 210 21.90 -3.44 -12.79
CA ASP A 210 22.65 -4.39 -11.96
C ASP A 210 21.72 -5.11 -10.95
N GLY A 211 20.74 -4.40 -10.37
CA GLY A 211 19.80 -4.98 -9.42
C GLY A 211 18.65 -5.78 -10.05
N LEU A 212 18.46 -5.67 -11.37
CA LEU A 212 17.46 -6.40 -12.14
C LEU A 212 18.06 -7.56 -12.95
N GLU A 213 19.39 -7.71 -12.94
CA GLU A 213 20.14 -8.76 -13.65
C GLU A 213 19.92 -10.17 -13.06
N ASP A 214 19.17 -10.29 -11.95
CA ASP A 214 18.83 -11.57 -11.32
C ASP A 214 17.78 -12.38 -12.13
N VAL A 215 17.96 -13.70 -12.16
CA VAL A 215 17.44 -14.67 -13.15
C VAL A 215 15.92 -14.90 -13.05
N HIS A 216 15.23 -14.24 -12.13
CA HIS A 216 13.81 -14.41 -11.87
C HIS A 216 12.95 -13.20 -12.24
N PHE A 217 13.54 -12.22 -12.92
CA PHE A 217 12.88 -10.97 -13.21
C PHE A 217 12.08 -11.00 -14.53
N LYS A 218 10.78 -10.65 -14.47
CA LYS A 218 9.83 -10.69 -15.59
C LYS A 218 9.80 -9.41 -16.45
N LEU A 219 10.69 -8.45 -16.19
CA LEU A 219 10.67 -7.18 -16.91
C LEU A 219 11.20 -7.37 -18.33
N GLU A 220 10.34 -7.16 -19.30
CA GLU A 220 10.64 -7.30 -20.72
C GLU A 220 11.19 -5.99 -21.31
N ARG A 221 10.79 -4.84 -20.75
CA ARG A 221 11.16 -3.52 -21.27
C ARG A 221 11.47 -2.51 -20.16
N LEU A 222 12.64 -1.89 -20.24
CA LEU A 222 13.07 -0.72 -19.47
C LEU A 222 13.35 0.44 -20.45
N ARG A 223 12.77 1.61 -20.21
CA ARG A 223 12.97 2.83 -21.02
C ARG A 223 13.46 4.00 -20.18
#